data_AF-A0A4Y7U325-F1
#
_entry.id   AF-A0A4Y7U325-F1
#
_cell.length_a   1.000
_cell.length_b   1.000
_cell.length_c   1.000
_cell.angle_alpha   90.00
_cell.angle_beta   90.00
_cell.angle_gamma   90.00
#
_symmetry.space_group_name_H-M   'P 1'
#
loop_
_entity.id
_entity.type
_entity.pdbx_description
1 polymer ?
#
loop_
_entity_poly.entity_id
_entity_poly.type
_entity_poly.pdbx_seq_one_letter_code
_entity_poly.pdbx_strand_id
1 'polypeptide(L)'
;MSSQEIIKIEDDFTLIRFQNDSSEPFFGQHEVGSGLIQFHFGIKGNAKFLFNQGTYALDLKEEKSLLLYNPQKELPLNLELAPNS
;
A
#
# COMPACT_ATOMS: atom_id res chain seq x y z
N MET A 1 -7.89 -11.46 -11.56
CA MET A 1 -7.94 -10.03 -11.94
C MET A 1 -7.31 -9.24 -10.82
N SER A 2 -6.63 -8.14 -11.12
CA SER A 2 -6.09 -7.23 -10.10
C SER A 2 -7.06 -6.08 -9.87
N SER A 3 -7.24 -5.64 -8.64
CA SER A 3 -8.19 -4.59 -8.29
C SER A 3 -7.70 -3.72 -7.14
N GLN A 4 -8.17 -2.47 -7.15
CA GLN A 4 -8.02 -1.50 -6.08
C GLN A 4 -9.41 -1.01 -5.70
N GLU A 5 -9.71 -1.06 -4.41
CA GLU A 5 -10.96 -0.58 -3.83
C GLU A 5 -10.64 0.45 -2.75
N ILE A 6 -11.32 1.60 -2.79
CA ILE A 6 -11.17 2.68 -1.83
C ILE A 6 -12.51 2.88 -1.12
N ILE A 7 -12.49 2.77 0.20
CA ILE A 7 -13.67 2.92 1.05
C ILE A 7 -13.40 4.10 1.98
N LYS A 8 -14.01 5.25 1.69
CA LYS A 8 -14.00 6.41 2.58
C LYS A 8 -14.94 6.13 3.75
N ILE A 9 -14.40 6.11 4.97
CA ILE A 9 -15.18 5.90 6.19
C ILE A 9 -15.65 7.26 6.71
N GLU A 10 -14.71 8.19 6.88
CA GLU A 10 -14.94 9.58 7.24
C GLU A 10 -13.79 10.46 6.71
N ASP A 11 -13.78 11.74 7.06
CA ASP A 11 -12.66 12.61 6.70
C ASP A 11 -11.38 12.11 7.40
N ASP A 12 -10.27 12.11 6.67
CA ASP A 12 -8.97 11.64 7.13
C ASP A 12 -8.90 10.15 7.56
N PHE A 13 -9.96 9.38 7.32
CA PHE A 13 -9.99 7.94 7.58
C PHE A 13 -10.56 7.15 6.40
N THR A 14 -9.66 6.44 5.71
CA THR A 14 -9.96 5.69 4.48
C THR A 14 -9.33 4.31 4.55
N LEU A 15 -10.09 3.30 4.13
CA LEU A 15 -9.60 1.94 3.91
C LEU A 15 -9.32 1.74 2.43
N ILE A 16 -8.16 1.18 2.11
CA ILE A 16 -7.78 0.84 0.74
C ILE A 16 -7.42 -0.63 0.68
N ARG A 17 -8.07 -1.36 -0.22
CA ARG A 17 -7.82 -2.78 -0.46
C ARG A 17 -7.19 -2.95 -1.83
N PHE A 18 -6.08 -3.67 -1.87
CA PHE A 18 -5.42 -4.12 -3.09
C PHE A 18 -5.47 -5.64 -3.16
N GLN A 19 -5.71 -6.16 -4.36
CA GLN A 19 -5.73 -7.59 -4.63
C GLN A 19 -5.19 -7.85 -6.02
N ASN A 20 -4.39 -8.90 -6.19
CA ASN A 20 -3.77 -9.31 -7.44
C ASN A 20 -3.93 -10.81 -7.69
N ASP A 21 -5.07 -11.23 -8.25
CA ASP A 21 -5.26 -12.61 -8.70
C ASP A 21 -4.73 -12.86 -10.13
N SER A 22 -3.73 -12.09 -10.57
CA SER A 22 -3.13 -12.27 -11.90
C SER A 22 -1.76 -12.95 -11.80
N SER A 23 -1.26 -13.46 -12.93
CA SER A 23 0.09 -14.02 -13.04
C SER A 23 1.18 -12.96 -13.14
N GLU A 24 0.81 -11.69 -13.26
CA GLU A 24 1.75 -10.56 -13.40
C GLU A 24 1.75 -9.70 -12.13
N PRO A 25 2.85 -8.97 -11.84
CA PRO A 25 2.85 -7.99 -10.77
C PRO A 25 1.82 -6.88 -11.03
N PHE A 26 1.16 -6.43 -9.96
CA PHE A 26 0.24 -5.30 -9.99
C PHE A 26 0.85 -4.09 -9.28
N PHE A 27 0.76 -2.92 -9.91
CA PHE A 27 1.29 -1.67 -9.35
C PHE A 27 0.13 -0.76 -8.94
N GLY A 28 0.10 -0.37 -7.66
CA GLY A 28 -0.92 0.49 -7.09
C GLY A 28 -0.32 1.81 -6.61
N GLN A 29 -1.02 2.92 -6.85
CA GLN A 29 -0.65 4.23 -6.35
C GLN A 29 -1.85 4.93 -5.69
N HIS A 30 -1.60 5.63 -4.59
CA HIS A 30 -2.59 6.45 -3.94
C HIS A 30 -1.94 7.62 -3.19
N GLU A 31 -2.46 8.83 -3.39
CA GLU A 31 -2.02 9.99 -2.62
C GLU A 31 -2.58 9.94 -1.20
N VAL A 32 -1.76 10.30 -0.23
CA VAL A 32 -2.16 10.32 1.18
C VAL A 32 -1.89 11.72 1.71
N GLY A 33 -2.91 12.32 2.33
CA GLY A 33 -2.79 13.64 2.94
C GLY A 33 -1.68 13.72 3.99
N SER A 34 -1.10 14.90 4.14
CA SER A 34 -0.10 15.14 5.18
C SER A 34 -0.67 14.92 6.60
N GLY A 35 0.16 14.46 7.52
CA GLY A 35 -0.25 14.25 8.92
C GLY A 35 -1.05 12.97 9.19
N LEU A 36 -1.29 12.13 8.17
CA LEU A 36 -1.97 10.84 8.36
C LEU A 36 -0.98 9.72 8.69
N ILE A 37 -1.36 8.91 9.67
CA ILE A 37 -0.70 7.64 9.99
C ILE A 37 -1.29 6.53 9.11
N GLN A 38 -0.42 5.71 8.54
CA GLN A 38 -0.83 4.64 7.64
C GLN A 38 -0.54 3.28 8.28
N PHE A 39 -1.53 2.40 8.24
CA PHE A 39 -1.44 1.02 8.70
C PHE A 39 -1.60 0.08 7.51
N HIS A 40 -0.57 -0.72 7.24
CA HIS A 40 -0.58 -1.69 6.15
C HIS A 40 -0.55 -3.11 6.72
N PHE A 41 -1.44 -3.96 6.25
CA PHE A 41 -1.56 -5.35 6.68
C PHE A 41 -1.39 -6.28 5.48
N GLY A 42 -0.36 -7.10 5.50
CA GLY A 42 -0.14 -8.14 4.50
C GLY A 42 -1.01 -9.33 4.85
N ILE A 43 -2.19 -9.45 4.23
CA ILE A 43 -3.12 -10.53 4.55
C ILE A 43 -2.67 -11.84 3.93
N LYS A 44 -2.34 -11.81 2.63
CA LYS A 44 -1.90 -12.97 1.85
C LYS A 44 -0.88 -12.52 0.81
N GLY A 45 0.08 -13.38 0.49
CA GLY A 45 1.07 -13.10 -0.56
C GLY A 45 2.09 -12.04 -0.14
N ASN A 46 2.68 -11.35 -1.12
CA ASN A 46 3.75 -10.39 -0.85
C ASN A 46 3.52 -9.07 -1.58
N ALA A 47 3.80 -7.98 -0.87
CA ALA A 47 3.80 -6.64 -1.40
C ALA A 47 5.14 -5.94 -1.14
N LYS A 48 5.45 -4.92 -1.94
CA LYS A 48 6.58 -4.02 -1.72
C LYS A 48 6.10 -2.59 -1.79
N PHE A 49 6.49 -1.79 -0.81
CA PHE A 49 6.29 -0.34 -0.82
C PHE A 49 7.52 0.34 -1.40
N LEU A 50 7.33 1.17 -2.41
CA LEU A 50 8.38 1.83 -3.17
C LEU A 50 8.43 3.31 -2.82
N PHE A 51 9.46 3.73 -2.11
CA PHE A 51 9.69 5.11 -1.71
C PHE A 51 10.80 5.76 -2.54
N ASN A 52 10.86 7.09 -2.50
CA ASN A 52 11.90 7.88 -3.18
C ASN A 52 12.06 7.47 -4.65
N GLN A 53 10.93 7.43 -5.38
CA GLN A 53 10.90 7.04 -6.80
C GLN A 53 11.47 5.64 -7.07
N GLY A 54 11.28 4.71 -6.13
CA GLY A 54 11.75 3.32 -6.24
C GLY A 54 13.18 3.07 -5.76
N THR A 55 13.87 4.09 -5.25
CA THR A 55 15.26 3.94 -4.73
C THR A 55 15.30 3.17 -3.41
N TYR A 56 14.18 3.14 -2.67
CA TYR A 56 14.05 2.38 -1.44
C TYR A 56 12.77 1.54 -1.51
N ALA A 57 12.90 0.26 -1.18
CA ALA A 57 11.79 -0.68 -1.13
C ALA A 57 11.67 -1.28 0.27
N LEU A 58 10.43 -1.40 0.77
CA LEU A 58 10.11 -2.06 2.02
C LEU A 58 9.15 -3.22 1.75
N ASP A 59 9.58 -4.44 2.07
CA ASP A 59 8.74 -5.62 1.88
C ASP A 59 7.65 -5.70 2.95
N LEU A 60 6.41 -5.95 2.52
CA LEU A 60 5.30 -6.36 3.37
C LEU A 60 4.97 -7.82 3.03
N LYS A 61 5.43 -8.71 3.90
CA LYS A 61 5.16 -10.15 3.79
C LYS A 61 3.77 -10.48 4.33
N GLU A 62 3.25 -11.61 3.91
CA GLU A 62 2.07 -12.26 4.49
C GLU A 62 2.16 -12.32 6.02
N GLU A 63 1.02 -12.07 6.66
CA GLU A 63 0.82 -12.01 8.11
C GLU A 63 1.74 -11.00 8.84
N LYS A 64 2.24 -9.99 8.13
CA LYS A 64 2.99 -8.88 8.72
C LYS A 64 2.24 -7.56 8.57
N SER A 65 2.62 -6.61 9.40
CA SER A 65 2.10 -5.25 9.35
C SER A 65 3.23 -4.24 9.31
N LEU A 66 3.00 -3.14 8.61
CA LEU A 66 3.86 -1.97 8.60
C LEU A 66 3.06 -0.75 9.06
N LEU A 67 3.72 0.10 9.83
CA LEU A 67 3.18 1.37 10.26
C LEU A 67 4.09 2.47 9.71
N LEU A 68 3.50 3.36 8.92
CA LEU A 68 4.22 4.43 8.24
C LEU A 68 3.62 5.76 8.65
N TYR A 69 4.49 6.69 9.07
CA TYR A 69 4.10 8.04 9.41
C TYR A 69 5.25 9.00 9.09
N ASN A 70 4.95 10.07 8.37
CA ASN A 70 5.88 11.15 8.13
C ASN A 70 5.20 12.49 8.43
N PRO A 71 5.56 13.17 9.54
CA PRO A 71 4.94 14.44 9.91
C PRO A 71 5.44 15.62 9.04
N GLN A 72 6.54 15.44 8.31
CA GLN A 72 7.21 16.53 7.59
C GLN A 72 6.92 16.54 6.09
N LYS A 73 6.60 15.37 5.52
CA LYS A 73 6.39 15.20 4.09
C LYS A 73 5.21 14.27 3.86
N GLU A 74 4.49 14.51 2.79
CA GLU A 74 3.52 13.54 2.28
C GLU A 74 4.23 12.22 1.98
N LEU A 75 3.52 11.14 2.30
CA LEU A 75 4.02 9.78 2.11
C LEU A 75 3.02 9.05 1.20
N PRO A 76 3.03 9.35 -0.11
CA PRO A 76 2.11 8.69 -1.03
C PRO A 76 2.40 7.19 -1.04
N LEU A 77 1.32 6.44 -1.18
CA LEU A 77 1.38 5.00 -1.31
C LEU A 77 1.79 4.66 -2.75
N ASN A 78 2.87 3.90 -2.87
CA ASN A 78 3.31 3.32 -4.14
C ASN A 78 3.70 1.89 -3.84
N LEU A 79 2.96 0.93 -4.40
CA LEU A 79 3.16 -0.48 -4.12
C LEU A 79 3.27 -1.34 -5.37
N GLU A 80 3.96 -2.44 -5.20
CA GLU A 80 3.99 -3.58 -6.12
C GLU A 80 3.44 -4.80 -5.36
N LEU A 81 2.35 -5.40 -5.86
CA LEU A 81 1.87 -6.71 -5.43
C LEU A 81 2.48 -7.78 -6.32
N ALA A 82 3.02 -8.83 -5.68
CA ALA A 82 3.44 -10.01 -6.41
C ALA A 82 2.24 -10.70 -7.09
N PRO A 83 2.48 -11.53 -8.13
CA PRO A 83 1.43 -12.38 -8.70
C PRO A 83 0.70 -13.21 -7.64
N ASN A 84 -0.60 -13.41 -7.83
CA ASN A 84 -1.47 -14.21 -6.94
C ASN A 84 -1.44 -13.79 -5.45
N SER A 85 -1.35 -12.49 -5.18
CA SER A 85 -1.30 -11.90 -3.83
C SER A 85 -2.55 -11.08 -3.51
#